data_AF-A0A9R1B720-F1
#
_entry.id   AF-A0A9R1B720-F1
#
_cell.length_a   1.000
_cell.length_b   1.000
_cell.length_c   1.000
_cell.angle_alpha   90.00
_cell.angle_beta   90.00
_cell.angle_gamma   90.00
#
_symmetry.space_group_name_H-M   'P 1'
#
loop_
_entity.id
_entity.type
_entity.pdbx_description
1 polymer ?
#
loop_
_entity_poly.entity_id
_entity_poly.type
_entity_poly.pdbx_seq_one_letter_code
_entity_poly.pdbx_strand_id
1 'polypeptide(L)'
;MERIRAMVARAEGIGVPRGCKMFRHALHAVARLSNEKIATKVEHLKKTFMWSDAVVGIVVSKFPSVLLRSNQMLQSKSEFLVSEVGLEPTYIAHRPVMLSYSLEGRLRPRHYVVKFLKENGLLDRDRDYYRAVMISEKEFVEKFICPHKEAAPHLAEDYAAACRGEVPSSFRFT
;
A
#
# COMPACT_ATOMS: atom_id res chain seq x y z
N MET A 1 25.32 25.56 0.38
CA MET A 1 25.98 24.25 0.14
C MET A 1 25.76 23.25 1.27
N GLU A 2 25.83 23.64 2.54
CA GLU A 2 25.70 22.72 3.70
C GLU A 2 24.35 22.00 3.78
N ARG A 3 23.24 22.71 3.52
CA ARG A 3 21.89 22.11 3.53
C ARG A 3 21.74 20.94 2.54
N ILE A 4 22.31 21.08 1.34
CA ILE A 4 22.27 20.03 0.31
C ILE A 4 23.13 18.84 0.74
N ARG A 5 24.34 19.09 1.28
CA ARG A 5 25.21 18.02 1.81
C ARG A 5 24.52 17.25 2.96
N ALA A 6 23.83 17.95 3.86
CA ALA A 6 23.06 17.32 4.93
C ALA A 6 21.90 16.47 4.39
N MET A 7 21.17 16.93 3.37
CA MET A 7 20.11 16.13 2.73
C MET A 7 20.65 14.88 2.05
N VAL A 8 21.79 15.00 1.37
CA VAL A 8 22.48 13.87 0.74
C VAL A 8 22.90 12.85 1.80
N ALA A 9 23.54 13.29 2.89
CA ALA A 9 23.93 12.41 4.00
C ALA A 9 22.72 11.72 4.64
N ARG A 10 21.58 12.42 4.78
CA ARG A 10 20.33 11.82 5.28
C ARG A 10 19.76 10.77 4.32
N ALA A 11 19.77 11.04 3.02
CA ALA A 11 19.29 10.10 2.01
C ALA A 11 20.14 8.81 2.00
N GLU A 12 21.45 8.94 2.14
CA GLU A 12 22.37 7.80 2.30
C GLU A 12 22.14 7.07 3.62
N GLY A 13 21.94 7.81 4.72
CA GLY A 13 21.69 7.26 6.06
C GLY A 13 20.38 6.46 6.19
N ILE A 14 19.37 6.74 5.35
CA ILE A 14 18.17 5.90 5.24
C ILE A 14 18.32 4.73 4.25
N GLY A 15 19.55 4.43 3.82
CA GLY A 15 19.88 3.29 2.99
C GLY A 15 19.68 3.48 1.49
N VAL A 16 19.62 4.72 0.97
CA VAL A 16 19.46 4.98 -0.47
C VAL A 16 20.76 5.51 -1.08
N PRO A 17 21.46 4.73 -1.93
CA PRO A 17 22.70 5.17 -2.59
C PRO A 17 22.46 6.25 -3.65
N ARG A 18 23.44 7.17 -3.83
CA ARG A 18 23.36 8.30 -4.80
C ARG A 18 23.09 7.88 -6.24
N GLY A 19 23.63 6.73 -6.66
CA GLY A 19 23.46 6.20 -8.02
C GLY A 19 22.10 5.56 -8.30
N CYS A 20 21.24 5.41 -7.29
CA CYS A 20 19.94 4.77 -7.46
C CYS A 20 18.88 5.77 -7.99
N LYS A 21 18.00 5.32 -8.87
CA LYS A 21 16.82 6.10 -9.33
C LYS A 21 15.94 6.58 -8.17
N MET A 22 15.98 5.88 -7.04
CA MET A 22 15.24 6.22 -5.82
C MET A 22 15.84 7.44 -5.08
N PHE A 23 17.08 7.83 -5.38
CA PHE A 23 17.78 8.88 -4.63
C PHE A 23 17.06 10.23 -4.68
N ARG A 24 16.47 10.60 -5.84
CA ARG A 24 15.65 11.82 -5.94
C ARG A 24 14.44 11.81 -4.99
N HIS A 25 13.82 10.64 -4.81
CA HIS A 25 12.66 10.47 -3.92
C HIS A 25 13.11 10.50 -2.46
N ALA A 26 14.27 9.92 -2.15
CA ALA A 26 14.90 10.01 -0.84
C ALA A 26 15.23 11.47 -0.49
N LEU A 27 15.88 12.21 -1.39
CA LEU A 27 16.16 13.64 -1.22
C LEU A 27 14.87 14.44 -0.95
N HIS A 28 13.82 14.20 -1.73
CA HIS A 28 12.53 14.85 -1.51
C HIS A 28 11.93 14.52 -0.13
N ALA A 29 12.01 13.26 0.30
CA ALA A 29 11.51 12.84 1.61
C ALA A 29 12.28 13.49 2.77
N VAL A 30 13.61 13.49 2.72
CA VAL A 30 14.47 13.99 3.80
C VAL A 30 14.71 15.50 3.75
N ALA A 31 14.26 16.20 2.70
CA ALA A 31 14.34 17.64 2.58
C ALA A 31 13.60 18.37 3.71
N ARG A 32 12.52 17.75 4.23
CA ARG A 32 11.60 18.34 5.21
C ARG A 32 11.71 17.71 6.60
N LEU A 33 12.63 16.74 6.77
CA LEU A 33 12.75 15.95 7.99
C LEU A 33 14.13 16.14 8.63
N SER A 34 14.17 16.30 9.95
CA SER A 34 15.38 16.15 10.76
C SER A 34 15.69 14.67 10.99
N ASN A 35 16.91 14.35 11.42
CA ASN A 35 17.28 12.96 11.78
C ASN A 35 16.36 12.40 12.88
N GLU A 36 16.04 13.22 13.87
CA GLU A 36 15.10 12.86 14.95
C GLU A 36 13.70 12.53 14.39
N LYS A 37 13.15 13.36 13.49
CA LYS A 37 11.85 13.08 12.86
C LYS A 37 11.88 11.81 12.02
N ILE A 38 12.98 11.52 11.35
CA ILE A 38 13.17 10.26 10.61
C ILE A 38 13.18 9.08 11.58
N ALA A 39 13.97 9.14 12.66
CA ALA A 39 14.06 8.08 13.66
C ALA A 39 12.69 7.80 14.30
N THR A 40 11.98 8.84 14.77
CA THR A 40 10.63 8.71 15.34
C THR A 40 9.64 8.09 14.35
N LYS A 41 9.73 8.45 13.06
CA LYS A 41 8.88 7.87 12.02
C LYS A 41 9.22 6.40 11.74
N VAL A 42 10.49 6.04 11.74
CA VAL A 42 10.96 4.65 11.57
C VAL A 42 10.47 3.78 12.73
N GLU A 43 10.60 4.24 13.97
CA GLU A 43 10.07 3.54 15.14
C GLU A 43 8.55 3.36 15.09
N HIS A 44 7.83 4.38 14.62
CA HIS A 44 6.40 4.25 14.41
C HIS A 44 6.07 3.18 13.36
N LEU A 45 6.75 3.15 12.21
CA LEU A 45 6.56 2.13 11.18
C LEU A 45 6.83 0.72 11.70
N LYS A 46 7.91 0.53 12.47
CA LYS A 46 8.25 -0.75 13.12
C LYS A 46 7.11 -1.24 13.99
N LYS A 47 6.56 -0.38 14.85
CA LYS A 47 5.45 -0.73 15.75
C LYS A 47 4.16 -1.02 14.99
N THR A 48 3.79 -0.15 14.05
CA THR A 48 2.53 -0.25 13.30
C THR A 48 2.46 -1.49 12.41
N PHE A 49 3.56 -1.91 11.80
CA PHE A 49 3.60 -3.06 10.90
C PHE A 49 4.36 -4.26 11.49
N MET A 50 4.77 -4.21 12.76
CA MET A 50 5.56 -5.27 13.41
C MET A 50 6.85 -5.62 12.64
N TRP A 51 7.50 -4.62 12.04
CA TRP A 51 8.74 -4.83 11.29
C TRP A 51 9.97 -4.76 12.19
N SER A 52 10.97 -5.60 11.91
CA SER A 52 12.31 -5.46 12.46
C SER A 52 13.06 -4.28 11.85
N ASP A 53 14.19 -3.90 12.46
CA ASP A 53 15.07 -2.84 11.94
C ASP A 53 15.55 -3.10 10.51
N ALA A 54 15.91 -4.35 10.20
CA ALA A 54 16.30 -4.74 8.85
C ALA A 54 15.14 -4.57 7.85
N VAL A 55 13.93 -5.00 8.22
CA VAL A 55 12.75 -4.94 7.34
C VAL A 55 12.33 -3.50 7.09
N VAL A 56 12.26 -2.65 8.12
CA VAL A 56 11.91 -1.24 7.93
C VAL A 56 12.97 -0.50 7.09
N GLY A 57 14.26 -0.87 7.23
CA GLY A 57 15.33 -0.34 6.38
C GLY A 57 15.11 -0.65 4.88
N ILE A 58 14.67 -1.87 4.56
CA ILE A 58 14.30 -2.25 3.19
C ILE A 58 13.12 -1.42 2.69
N VAL A 59 12.11 -1.19 3.52
CA VAL A 59 10.92 -0.41 3.16
C VAL A 59 11.28 1.04 2.88
N VAL A 60 12.03 1.68 3.78
CA VAL A 60 12.40 3.08 3.65
C VAL A 60 13.35 3.30 2.46
N SER A 61 14.25 2.36 2.19
CA SER A 61 15.14 2.46 1.02
C SER A 61 14.41 2.28 -0.31
N LYS A 62 13.41 1.37 -0.39
CA LYS A 62 12.61 1.15 -1.61
C LYS A 62 11.49 2.17 -1.80
N PHE A 63 10.98 2.77 -0.72
CA PHE A 63 9.88 3.73 -0.77
C PHE A 63 10.05 4.86 0.27
N PRO A 64 11.02 5.78 0.08
CA PRO A 64 11.34 6.82 1.07
C PRO A 64 10.16 7.75 1.41
N SER A 65 9.22 7.94 0.48
CA SER A 65 8.02 8.74 0.72
C SER A 65 7.08 8.16 1.77
N VAL A 66 7.28 6.92 2.23
CA VAL A 66 6.60 6.38 3.42
C VAL A 66 6.82 7.29 4.63
N LEU A 67 8.00 7.92 4.75
CA LEU A 67 8.34 8.80 5.85
C LEU A 67 7.48 10.07 5.90
N LEU A 68 6.89 10.45 4.76
CA LEU A 68 6.05 11.64 4.63
C LEU A 68 4.57 11.36 4.94
N ARG A 69 4.18 10.09 5.14
CA ARG A 69 2.79 9.73 5.42
C ARG A 69 2.43 10.05 6.87
N SER A 70 1.17 10.44 7.12
CA SER A 70 0.69 10.66 8.49
C SER A 70 0.64 9.32 9.25
N ASN A 71 0.84 9.37 10.57
CA ASN A 71 0.79 8.19 11.42
C ASN A 71 -0.60 7.54 11.37
N GLN A 72 -1.66 8.34 11.44
CA GLN A 72 -3.03 7.87 11.32
C GLN A 72 -3.27 7.10 10.02
N MET A 73 -2.80 7.61 8.87
CA MET A 73 -2.99 6.92 7.60
C MET A 73 -2.22 5.60 7.54
N LEU A 74 -1.01 5.55 8.11
CA LEU A 74 -0.23 4.31 8.19
C LEU A 74 -0.90 3.28 9.10
N GLN A 75 -1.44 3.73 10.23
CA GLN A 75 -2.16 2.90 11.19
C GLN A 75 -3.41 2.26 10.56
N SER A 76 -4.29 3.07 9.94
CA SER A 76 -5.49 2.55 9.27
C SER A 76 -5.16 1.61 8.11
N LYS A 77 -4.05 1.87 7.39
CA LYS A 77 -3.56 0.94 6.35
C LYS A 77 -3.05 -0.37 6.94
N SER A 78 -2.38 -0.34 8.08
CA SER A 78 -1.91 -1.56 8.73
C SER A 78 -3.07 -2.40 9.22
N GLU A 79 -4.03 -1.79 9.93
CA GLU A 79 -5.23 -2.46 10.41
C GLU A 79 -6.00 -3.14 9.26
N PHE A 80 -6.18 -2.43 8.15
CA PHE A 80 -6.81 -3.02 6.98
C PHE A 80 -5.96 -4.14 6.36
N LEU A 81 -4.71 -3.88 5.99
CA LEU A 81 -3.90 -4.82 5.21
C LEU A 81 -3.50 -6.06 6.01
N VAL A 82 -3.21 -5.90 7.31
CA VAL A 82 -2.77 -6.99 8.18
C VAL A 82 -3.98 -7.68 8.80
N SER A 83 -4.87 -6.95 9.47
CA SER A 83 -5.95 -7.58 10.24
C SER A 83 -7.15 -7.98 9.39
N GLU A 84 -7.56 -7.14 8.43
CA GLU A 84 -8.76 -7.42 7.62
C GLU A 84 -8.43 -8.27 6.38
N VAL A 85 -7.37 -7.92 5.64
CA VAL A 85 -6.95 -8.67 4.45
C VAL A 85 -6.14 -9.92 4.81
N GLY A 86 -5.48 -9.94 5.98
CA GLY A 86 -4.66 -11.07 6.41
C GLY A 86 -3.27 -11.14 5.76
N LEU A 87 -2.71 -10.00 5.32
CA LEU A 87 -1.39 -10.00 4.71
C LEU A 87 -0.29 -10.05 5.76
N GLU A 88 0.69 -10.91 5.50
CA GLU A 88 1.92 -10.97 6.28
C GLU A 88 2.66 -9.61 6.24
N PRO A 89 3.15 -9.10 7.38
CA PRO A 89 3.96 -7.89 7.42
C PRO A 89 5.12 -7.86 6.43
N THR A 90 5.81 -8.99 6.26
CA THR A 90 6.91 -9.14 5.32
C THR A 90 6.44 -9.03 3.86
N TYR A 91 5.24 -9.53 3.53
CA TYR A 91 4.64 -9.39 2.21
C TYR A 91 4.44 -7.90 1.84
N ILE A 92 3.96 -7.11 2.80
CA ILE A 92 3.78 -5.65 2.66
C ILE A 92 5.14 -4.96 2.50
N ALA A 93 6.13 -5.35 3.30
CA ALA A 93 7.46 -4.76 3.28
C ALA A 93 8.19 -4.93 1.93
N HIS A 94 7.95 -6.04 1.24
CA HIS A 94 8.49 -6.28 -0.11
C HIS A 94 7.80 -5.45 -1.20
N ARG A 95 6.60 -4.91 -0.91
CA ARG A 95 5.72 -4.19 -1.85
C ARG A 95 5.27 -2.84 -1.27
N PRO A 96 6.20 -1.99 -0.78
CA PRO A 96 5.84 -0.84 0.05
C PRO A 96 5.09 0.25 -0.72
N VAL A 97 5.15 0.25 -2.05
CA VAL A 97 4.38 1.14 -2.94
C VAL A 97 2.87 0.97 -2.72
N MET A 98 2.39 -0.18 -2.27
CA MET A 98 0.98 -0.39 -1.94
C MET A 98 0.49 0.58 -0.85
N LEU A 99 1.37 1.00 0.05
CA LEU A 99 1.07 2.01 1.07
C LEU A 99 0.82 3.40 0.48
N SER A 100 1.13 3.63 -0.80
CA SER A 100 0.84 4.89 -1.50
C SER A 100 -0.58 5.00 -2.04
N TYR A 101 -1.29 3.89 -2.22
CA TYR A 101 -2.63 3.88 -2.82
C TYR A 101 -3.71 4.37 -1.85
N SER A 102 -4.85 4.84 -2.36
CA SER A 102 -5.98 5.21 -1.50
C SER A 102 -6.51 3.97 -0.76
N LEU A 103 -6.73 4.09 0.55
CA LEU A 103 -7.34 3.01 1.33
C LEU A 103 -8.77 2.76 0.85
N GLU A 104 -9.60 3.80 0.93
CA GLU A 104 -11.03 3.72 0.56
C GLU A 104 -11.27 3.73 -0.95
N GLY A 105 -10.42 4.40 -1.73
CA GLY A 105 -10.62 4.52 -3.18
C GLY A 105 -9.94 3.44 -4.02
N ARG A 106 -9.15 2.54 -3.41
CA ARG A 106 -8.45 1.49 -4.18
C ARG A 106 -8.21 0.20 -3.39
N LEU A 107 -7.57 0.26 -2.24
CA LEU A 107 -7.16 -0.96 -1.51
C LEU A 107 -8.39 -1.77 -1.08
N ARG A 108 -9.33 -1.11 -0.40
CA ARG A 108 -10.55 -1.72 0.12
C ARG A 108 -11.54 -2.16 -0.97
N PRO A 109 -11.92 -1.32 -1.95
CA PRO A 109 -12.82 -1.74 -3.03
C PRO A 109 -12.30 -2.95 -3.82
N ARG A 110 -11.00 -2.96 -4.13
CA ARG A 110 -10.40 -4.07 -4.88
C ARG A 110 -10.23 -5.32 -4.04
N HIS A 111 -10.04 -5.18 -2.72
CA HIS A 111 -10.09 -6.32 -1.81
C HIS A 111 -11.46 -6.99 -1.83
N TYR A 112 -12.54 -6.22 -1.71
CA TYR A 112 -13.90 -6.77 -1.71
C TYR A 112 -14.23 -7.51 -3.00
N VAL A 113 -13.89 -6.96 -4.16
CA VAL A 113 -14.03 -7.65 -5.45
C VAL A 113 -13.23 -8.96 -5.46
N VAL A 114 -11.94 -8.93 -5.09
CA VAL A 114 -11.11 -10.15 -5.08
C VAL A 114 -11.66 -11.20 -4.12
N LYS A 115 -12.09 -10.79 -2.92
CA LYS A 115 -12.66 -11.66 -1.90
C LYS A 115 -13.96 -12.32 -2.42
N PHE A 116 -14.90 -11.52 -2.91
CA PHE A 116 -16.15 -11.99 -3.51
C PHE A 116 -15.90 -13.02 -4.62
N LEU A 117 -15.00 -12.71 -5.56
CA LEU A 117 -14.74 -13.62 -6.67
C LEU A 117 -14.10 -14.94 -6.21
N LYS A 118 -13.20 -14.92 -5.21
CA LYS A 118 -12.59 -16.13 -4.65
C LYS A 118 -13.62 -17.00 -3.93
N GLU A 119 -14.50 -16.39 -3.15
CA GLU A 119 -15.54 -17.11 -2.39
C GLU A 119 -16.60 -17.73 -3.30
N ASN A 120 -16.90 -17.09 -4.43
CA ASN A 120 -17.83 -17.60 -5.45
C ASN A 120 -17.17 -18.50 -6.50
N GLY A 121 -15.88 -18.86 -6.33
CA GLY A 121 -15.17 -19.74 -7.28
C GLY A 121 -14.90 -19.12 -8.66
N LEU A 122 -15.09 -17.80 -8.79
CA LEU A 122 -14.86 -17.04 -10.03
C LEU A 122 -13.40 -16.60 -10.20
N LEU A 123 -12.59 -16.75 -9.15
CA LEU A 123 -11.17 -16.41 -9.16
C LEU A 123 -10.37 -17.45 -8.38
N ASP A 124 -9.19 -17.76 -8.91
CA ASP A 124 -8.23 -18.64 -8.24
C ASP A 124 -7.88 -18.13 -6.82
N ARG A 125 -7.91 -19.04 -5.84
CA ARG A 125 -7.64 -18.74 -4.44
C ARG A 125 -6.20 -18.28 -4.24
N ASP A 126 -5.27 -18.77 -5.03
CA ASP A 126 -3.85 -18.41 -4.97
C ASP A 126 -3.52 -17.07 -5.64
N ARG A 127 -4.53 -16.39 -6.21
CA ARG A 127 -4.29 -15.10 -6.87
C ARG A 127 -3.81 -14.04 -5.88
N ASP A 128 -2.64 -13.50 -6.19
CA ASP A 128 -1.94 -12.47 -5.42
C ASP A 128 -2.73 -11.16 -5.31
N TYR A 129 -2.91 -10.66 -4.08
CA TYR A 129 -3.64 -9.43 -3.79
C TYR A 129 -2.94 -8.19 -4.37
N TYR A 130 -1.60 -8.15 -4.35
CA TYR A 130 -0.86 -6.99 -4.81
C TYR A 130 -1.06 -6.76 -6.31
N ARG A 131 -1.15 -7.84 -7.10
CA ARG A 131 -1.50 -7.77 -8.53
C ARG A 131 -2.84 -7.07 -8.78
N ALA A 132 -3.82 -7.22 -7.90
CA ALA A 132 -5.12 -6.56 -8.04
C ALA A 132 -5.02 -5.04 -7.79
N VAL A 133 -4.24 -4.61 -6.80
CA VAL A 133 -4.15 -3.19 -6.42
C VAL A 133 -3.10 -2.40 -7.21
N MET A 134 -2.11 -3.06 -7.82
CA MET A 134 -1.03 -2.37 -8.53
C MET A 134 -1.43 -1.89 -9.94
N ILE A 135 -2.36 -2.57 -10.60
CA ILE A 135 -2.75 -2.30 -11.99
C ILE A 135 -3.62 -1.05 -12.11
N SER A 136 -3.73 -0.52 -13.32
CA SER A 136 -4.59 0.63 -13.60
C SER A 136 -6.07 0.34 -13.33
N GLU A 137 -6.89 1.38 -13.25
CA GLU A 137 -8.34 1.23 -13.07
C GLU A 137 -8.98 0.47 -14.23
N LYS A 138 -8.63 0.87 -15.46
CA LYS A 138 -9.07 0.22 -16.69
C LYS A 138 -8.73 -1.27 -16.67
N GLU A 139 -7.47 -1.61 -16.41
CA GLU A 139 -7.05 -3.02 -16.38
C GLU A 139 -7.71 -3.81 -15.26
N PHE A 140 -8.00 -3.17 -14.11
CA PHE A 140 -8.70 -3.84 -13.02
C PHE A 140 -10.11 -4.23 -13.44
N VAL A 141 -10.87 -3.29 -14.01
CA VAL A 141 -12.23 -3.55 -14.52
C VAL A 141 -12.20 -4.64 -15.60
N GLU A 142 -11.28 -4.55 -16.56
CA GLU A 142 -11.15 -5.52 -17.66
C GLU A 142 -10.82 -6.94 -17.16
N LYS A 143 -10.00 -7.08 -16.11
CA LYS A 143 -9.50 -8.37 -15.64
C LYS A 143 -10.30 -8.99 -14.50
N PHE A 144 -11.00 -8.18 -13.69
CA PHE A 144 -11.67 -8.65 -12.47
C PHE A 144 -13.17 -8.36 -12.46
N ILE A 145 -13.71 -7.54 -13.37
CA ILE A 145 -15.15 -7.21 -13.36
C ILE A 145 -15.82 -7.69 -14.66
N CYS A 146 -15.31 -7.24 -15.81
CA CYS A 146 -15.87 -7.58 -17.12
C CYS A 146 -16.04 -9.09 -17.38
N PRO A 147 -15.12 -9.98 -16.97
CA PRO A 147 -15.26 -11.43 -17.21
C PRO A 147 -16.41 -12.08 -16.44
N HIS A 148 -16.98 -11.39 -15.44
CA HIS A 148 -17.96 -11.96 -14.52
C HIS A 148 -19.33 -11.28 -14.59
N LYS A 149 -19.60 -10.50 -15.64
CA LYS A 149 -20.87 -9.75 -15.78
C LYS A 149 -22.12 -10.62 -15.74
N GLU A 150 -22.05 -11.84 -16.28
CA GLU A 150 -23.19 -12.77 -16.28
C GLU A 150 -23.35 -13.46 -14.91
N ALA A 151 -22.25 -13.91 -14.31
CA ALA A 151 -22.27 -14.62 -13.03
C ALA A 151 -22.46 -13.68 -11.81
N ALA A 152 -22.09 -12.41 -11.93
CA ALA A 152 -22.14 -11.41 -10.88
C ALA A 152 -22.58 -10.04 -11.44
N PRO A 153 -23.86 -9.88 -11.82
CA PRO A 153 -24.34 -8.70 -12.55
C PRO A 153 -24.19 -7.38 -11.80
N HIS A 154 -24.24 -7.40 -10.46
CA HIS A 154 -24.10 -6.20 -9.61
C HIS A 154 -22.65 -5.85 -9.26
N LEU A 155 -21.67 -6.70 -9.57
CA LEU A 155 -20.27 -6.53 -9.14
C LEU A 155 -19.67 -5.17 -9.55
N ALA A 156 -20.02 -4.68 -10.74
CA ALA A 156 -19.55 -3.38 -11.23
C ALA A 156 -20.15 -2.21 -10.43
N GLU A 157 -21.44 -2.28 -10.09
CA GLU A 157 -22.16 -1.28 -9.31
C GLU A 157 -21.65 -1.26 -7.87
N ASP A 158 -21.48 -2.44 -7.28
CA ASP A 158 -20.96 -2.60 -5.92
C ASP A 158 -19.51 -2.10 -5.81
N TYR A 159 -18.67 -2.39 -6.80
CA TYR A 159 -17.31 -1.86 -6.85
C TYR A 159 -17.30 -0.33 -6.98
N ALA A 160 -18.16 0.24 -7.81
CA ALA A 160 -18.28 1.69 -7.96
C ALA A 160 -18.76 2.36 -6.66
N ALA A 161 -19.70 1.74 -5.94
CA ALA A 161 -20.16 2.18 -4.63
C ALA A 161 -19.05 2.12 -3.58
N ALA A 162 -18.31 1.01 -3.51
CA ALA A 162 -17.15 0.88 -2.62
C ALA A 162 -16.10 1.97 -2.90
N CYS A 163 -15.83 2.29 -4.17
CA CYS A 163 -14.87 3.35 -4.51
C CYS A 163 -15.30 4.75 -4.03
N ARG A 164 -16.60 4.96 -3.77
CA ARG A 164 -17.14 6.19 -3.16
C ARG A 164 -17.18 6.14 -1.63
N GLY A 165 -16.77 5.02 -1.01
CA GLY A 165 -16.84 4.80 0.44
C GLY A 165 -18.20 4.32 0.94
N GLU A 166 -19.11 3.93 0.04
CA GLU A 166 -20.39 3.32 0.39
C GLU A 166 -20.17 1.83 0.70
N VAL A 167 -20.91 1.27 1.66
CA VAL A 167 -20.89 -0.17 1.95
C VAL A 167 -21.78 -0.87 0.91
N PRO A 168 -21.24 -1.68 -0.02
CA PRO A 168 -22.07 -2.23 -1.09
C PRO A 168 -22.99 -3.34 -0.61
N SER A 169 -24.14 -3.48 -1.27
CA SER A 169 -25.18 -4.42 -0.85
C SER A 169 -24.80 -5.89 -1.01
N SER A 170 -23.93 -6.24 -1.98
CA SER A 170 -23.53 -7.63 -2.25
C SER A 170 -22.26 -8.10 -1.54
N PHE A 171 -21.42 -7.19 -1.02
CA PHE A 171 -20.22 -7.54 -0.24
C PHE A 171 -20.54 -7.84 1.24
N ARG A 172 -21.79 -8.24 1.54
CA ARG A 172 -22.15 -8.76 2.86
C ARG A 172 -21.61 -10.19 2.97
N PHE A 173 -20.35 -10.28 3.36
CA PHE A 173 -19.73 -11.53 3.77
C PHE A 173 -20.40 -11.98 5.07
N THR A 174 -21.25 -13.02 4.99
CA THR A 174 -21.82 -13.70 6.16
C THR A 174 -20.78 -14.54 6.87
#